data_AF-A0A9D5V6I4-F1
#
_entry.id   AF-A0A9D5V6I4-F1
#
_cell.length_a   1.000
_cell.length_b   1.000
_cell.length_c   1.000
_cell.angle_alpha   90.00
_cell.angle_beta   90.00
_cell.angle_gamma   90.00
#
_symmetry.space_group_name_H-M   'P 1'
#
loop_
_entity.id
_entity.type
_entity.pdbx_description
1 polymer ?
#
loop_
_entity_poly.entity_id
_entity_poly.type
_entity_poly.pdbx_seq_one_letter_code
_entity_poly.pdbx_strand_id
1 'polypeptide(L)'
;MSRRQRLLGVGLLATLLFLLVRMPASWLLPPLAGLLPGLGLERISGTPWSGRVALLRLGDWEVGPARWSLLWRPWIRGEILLEGSLGRDGSLRGEGRAGIDLIGALLLDGVRGGFPLRDLSRLTPLVPTGLEGEVAGEIRRLEVTSRGFRRLTGEATLSGLTLGPPLSLALGSFRITLSDEAGEAMVRMADLASPLDLDATLAINLDGRYRLEGAIGSREQGDNRLASLLRMAGQAGADGRIPLRLEGSLALPVP
;
A
#
# COMPACT_ATOMS: atom_id res chain seq x y z
N MET A 1 -33.51 -23.61 -29.57
CA MET A 1 -32.23 -24.30 -29.28
C MET A 1 -32.52 -25.75 -28.94
N SER A 2 -32.02 -26.70 -29.74
CA SER A 2 -32.25 -28.12 -29.50
C SER A 2 -31.48 -28.60 -28.25
N ARG A 3 -31.99 -29.63 -27.55
CA ARG A 3 -31.37 -30.20 -26.33
C ARG A 3 -29.88 -30.53 -26.54
N ARG A 4 -29.51 -30.94 -27.75
CA ARG A 4 -28.12 -31.18 -28.20
C ARG A 4 -27.26 -29.91 -28.25
N GLN A 5 -27.79 -28.78 -28.73
CA GLN A 5 -27.05 -27.51 -28.75
C GLN A 5 -26.81 -26.95 -27.34
N ARG A 6 -27.76 -27.17 -26.41
CA ARG A 6 -27.55 -26.83 -24.99
C ARG A 6 -26.48 -27.72 -24.35
N LEU A 7 -26.46 -29.02 -24.64
CA LEU A 7 -25.43 -29.94 -24.14
C LEU A 7 -24.04 -29.65 -24.74
N LEU A 8 -23.96 -29.31 -26.01
CA LEU A 8 -22.71 -28.90 -26.66
C LEU A 8 -22.21 -27.55 -26.13
N GLY A 9 -23.11 -26.59 -25.90
CA GLY A 9 -22.76 -25.31 -25.27
C GLY A 9 -22.24 -25.49 -23.85
N VAL A 10 -22.91 -26.33 -23.04
CA VAL A 10 -22.47 -26.66 -21.67
C VAL A 10 -21.14 -27.43 -21.68
N GLY A 11 -20.95 -28.37 -22.60
CA GLY A 11 -19.70 -29.12 -22.75
C GLY A 11 -18.53 -28.24 -23.18
N LEU A 12 -18.76 -27.30 -24.10
CA LEU A 12 -17.75 -26.32 -24.53
C LEU A 12 -17.40 -25.36 -23.40
N LEU A 13 -18.40 -24.85 -22.68
CA LEU A 13 -18.20 -23.97 -21.52
C LEU A 13 -17.43 -24.70 -20.41
N ALA A 14 -17.77 -25.96 -20.13
CA ALA A 14 -17.07 -26.80 -19.15
C ALA A 14 -15.63 -27.12 -19.58
N THR A 15 -15.39 -27.32 -20.88
CA THR A 15 -14.05 -27.56 -21.42
C THR A 15 -13.19 -26.30 -21.33
N LEU A 16 -13.74 -25.13 -21.68
CA LEU A 16 -13.07 -23.84 -21.52
C LEU A 16 -12.76 -23.54 -20.05
N LEU A 17 -13.71 -23.80 -19.16
CA LEU A 17 -13.55 -23.64 -17.72
C LEU A 17 -12.44 -24.57 -17.19
N PHE A 18 -12.43 -25.82 -17.63
CA PHE A 18 -11.42 -26.81 -17.25
C PHE A 18 -10.02 -26.45 -17.76
N LEU A 19 -9.93 -25.93 -18.98
CA LEU A 19 -8.69 -25.43 -19.55
C LEU A 19 -8.14 -24.26 -18.72
N LEU A 20 -9.01 -23.31 -18.34
CA LEU A 20 -8.68 -22.18 -17.47
C LEU A 20 -8.22 -22.63 -16.07
N VAL A 21 -8.87 -23.64 -15.49
CA VAL A 21 -8.52 -24.15 -14.16
C VAL A 21 -7.17 -24.88 -14.15
N ARG A 22 -6.82 -25.60 -15.22
CA ARG A 22 -5.59 -26.41 -15.31
C ARG A 22 -4.41 -25.75 -16.01
N MET A 23 -4.58 -24.54 -16.54
CA MET A 23 -3.52 -23.87 -17.29
C MET A 23 -2.32 -23.56 -16.38
N PRO A 24 -1.08 -23.79 -16.83
CA PRO A 24 0.11 -23.35 -16.11
C PRO A 24 0.16 -21.83 -16.01
N ALA A 25 0.51 -21.29 -14.84
CA ALA A 25 0.57 -19.84 -14.63
C ALA A 25 1.61 -19.16 -15.53
N SER A 26 2.62 -19.92 -15.98
CA SER A 26 3.68 -19.47 -16.88
C SER A 26 3.20 -19.04 -18.27
N TRP A 27 1.97 -19.39 -18.67
CA TRP A 27 1.43 -19.00 -19.98
C TRP A 27 0.61 -17.71 -19.94
N LEU A 28 -0.10 -17.47 -18.83
CA LEU A 28 -1.00 -16.33 -18.68
C LEU A 28 -0.35 -15.14 -17.96
N LEU A 29 0.51 -15.39 -16.98
CA LEU A 29 1.07 -14.32 -16.15
C LEU A 29 2.08 -13.43 -16.88
N PRO A 30 3.01 -13.93 -17.72
CA PRO A 30 3.95 -13.05 -18.43
C PRO A 30 3.30 -12.01 -19.37
N PRO A 31 2.30 -12.34 -20.22
CA PRO A 31 1.65 -11.32 -21.04
C PRO A 31 0.80 -10.33 -20.20
N LEU A 32 0.21 -10.77 -19.08
CA LEU A 32 -0.46 -9.88 -18.13
C LEU A 32 0.52 -8.95 -17.40
N ALA A 33 1.68 -9.47 -17.02
CA ALA A 33 2.78 -8.69 -16.44
C ALA A 33 3.32 -7.65 -17.42
N GLY A 34 3.35 -7.97 -18.73
CA GLY A 34 3.74 -7.03 -19.78
C GLY A 34 2.83 -5.80 -19.93
N LEU A 35 1.60 -5.85 -19.39
CA LEU A 35 0.70 -4.68 -19.32
C LEU A 35 1.03 -3.73 -18.17
N LEU A 36 1.75 -4.22 -17.16
CA LEU A 36 2.21 -3.44 -16.00
C LEU A 36 3.69 -3.09 -16.19
N PRO A 37 4.03 -1.85 -16.59
CA PRO A 37 5.42 -1.48 -16.87
C PRO A 37 6.30 -1.73 -15.64
N GLY A 38 7.34 -2.55 -15.82
CA GLY A 38 8.30 -2.91 -14.77
C GLY A 38 7.99 -4.22 -14.04
N LEU A 39 6.85 -4.88 -14.26
CA LEU A 39 6.56 -6.14 -13.57
C LEU A 39 7.29 -7.33 -14.23
N GLY A 40 8.33 -7.83 -13.57
CA GLY A 40 9.10 -9.00 -13.98
C GLY A 40 8.78 -10.20 -13.09
N LEU A 41 8.36 -11.32 -13.67
CA LEU A 41 8.11 -12.56 -12.95
C LEU A 41 9.10 -13.63 -13.40
N GLU A 42 10.02 -14.02 -12.53
CA GLU A 42 11.04 -15.03 -12.86
C GLU A 42 10.80 -16.34 -12.08
N ARG A 43 10.94 -17.48 -12.78
CA ARG A 43 10.72 -18.84 -12.25
C ARG A 43 9.33 -18.99 -11.61
N ILE A 44 8.30 -18.79 -12.43
CA ILE A 44 6.90 -19.02 -12.09
C ILE A 44 6.64 -20.52 -12.03
N SER A 45 5.99 -20.97 -10.96
CA SER A 45 5.55 -22.36 -10.76
C SER A 45 4.11 -22.39 -10.25
N GLY A 46 3.30 -23.35 -10.72
CA GLY A 46 1.89 -23.50 -10.32
C GLY A 46 0.88 -23.03 -11.37
N THR A 47 -0.34 -22.75 -10.94
CA THR A 47 -1.47 -22.30 -11.77
C THR A 47 -1.78 -20.81 -11.52
N PRO A 48 -2.54 -20.12 -12.39
CA PRO A 48 -3.02 -18.77 -12.11
C PRO A 48 -3.73 -18.65 -10.76
N TRP A 49 -4.30 -19.75 -10.29
CA TRP A 49 -5.05 -19.85 -9.05
C TRP A 49 -4.17 -20.14 -7.84
N SER A 50 -3.11 -20.92 -7.98
CA SER A 50 -2.24 -21.27 -6.86
C SER A 50 -0.83 -21.49 -7.38
N GLY A 51 0.09 -20.62 -6.98
CA GLY A 51 1.44 -20.67 -7.48
C GLY A 51 2.44 -19.94 -6.62
N ARG A 52 3.69 -20.01 -7.08
CA ARG A 52 4.85 -19.40 -6.46
C ARG A 52 5.73 -18.84 -7.55
N VAL A 53 6.19 -17.62 -7.36
CA VAL A 53 7.26 -17.01 -8.14
C VAL A 53 8.49 -16.94 -7.24
N ALA A 54 9.63 -17.40 -7.74
CA ALA A 54 10.85 -17.38 -6.94
C ALA A 54 11.45 -15.98 -6.83
N LEU A 55 11.23 -15.14 -7.86
CA LEU A 55 11.67 -13.75 -7.87
C LEU A 55 10.63 -12.88 -8.56
N LEU A 56 9.99 -12.01 -7.77
CA LEU A 56 9.14 -10.93 -8.26
C LEU A 56 10.00 -9.67 -8.38
N ARG A 57 10.01 -9.07 -9.58
CA ARG A 57 10.66 -7.80 -9.88
C ARG A 57 9.62 -6.73 -10.19
N LEU A 58 9.79 -5.55 -9.64
CA LEU A 58 8.96 -4.37 -9.89
C LEU A 58 9.90 -3.21 -10.25
N GLY A 59 10.11 -3.01 -11.55
CA GLY A 59 11.15 -2.14 -12.09
C GLY A 59 12.53 -2.68 -11.74
N ASP A 60 13.35 -1.84 -11.12
CA ASP A 60 14.70 -2.21 -10.65
C ASP A 60 14.69 -2.99 -9.33
N TRP A 61 13.52 -3.20 -8.73
CA TRP A 61 13.42 -3.82 -7.40
C TRP A 61 13.21 -5.31 -7.46
N GLU A 62 14.01 -6.03 -6.71
CA GLU A 62 13.82 -7.45 -6.41
C GLU A 62 13.10 -7.60 -5.07
N VAL A 63 11.78 -7.87 -5.14
CA VAL A 63 10.91 -8.04 -3.97
C VAL A 63 11.09 -9.41 -3.31
N GLY A 64 11.62 -10.38 -4.07
CA GLY A 64 11.90 -11.73 -3.59
C GLY A 64 10.80 -12.74 -3.95
N PRO A 65 10.73 -13.88 -3.25
CA PRO A 65 9.74 -14.91 -3.54
C PRO A 65 8.34 -14.43 -3.12
N ALA A 66 7.38 -14.61 -4.03
CA ALA A 66 5.97 -14.43 -3.71
C ALA A 66 5.21 -15.74 -3.93
N ARG A 67 4.24 -15.99 -3.06
CA ARG A 67 3.29 -17.10 -3.18
C ARG A 67 1.93 -16.49 -3.34
N TRP A 68 1.08 -17.08 -4.17
CA TRP A 68 -0.33 -16.69 -4.24
C TRP A 68 -1.22 -17.92 -4.17
N SER A 69 -2.38 -17.76 -3.54
CA SER A 69 -3.46 -18.75 -3.61
C SER A 69 -4.81 -18.07 -3.74
N LEU A 70 -5.62 -18.54 -4.67
CA LEU A 70 -6.97 -18.09 -4.93
C LEU A 70 -7.86 -18.73 -3.88
N LEU A 71 -8.48 -17.86 -3.10
CA LEU A 71 -9.55 -18.24 -2.20
C LEU A 71 -10.84 -18.32 -3.02
N TRP A 72 -11.37 -19.53 -3.13
CA TRP A 72 -12.64 -19.84 -3.81
C TRP A 72 -13.84 -19.66 -2.88
N ARG A 73 -13.62 -19.69 -1.56
CA ARG A 73 -14.64 -19.46 -0.52
C ARG A 73 -15.36 -18.10 -0.56
N PRO A 74 -14.70 -16.96 -0.91
CA PRO A 74 -15.34 -15.64 -1.02
C PRO A 74 -16.28 -15.49 -2.23
N TRP A 75 -16.40 -16.48 -3.12
CA TRP A 75 -17.28 -16.41 -4.29
C TRP A 75 -18.76 -16.23 -3.93
N ILE A 76 -19.17 -16.62 -2.71
CA ILE A 76 -20.53 -16.37 -2.18
C ILE A 76 -20.81 -14.86 -2.04
N ARG A 77 -19.76 -14.04 -1.84
CA ARG A 77 -19.84 -12.57 -1.82
C ARG A 77 -19.44 -11.94 -3.17
N GLY A 78 -19.15 -12.75 -4.19
CA GLY A 78 -18.68 -12.25 -5.48
C GLY A 78 -17.27 -11.68 -5.45
N GLU A 79 -16.42 -12.15 -4.53
CA GLU A 79 -15.04 -11.66 -4.36
C GLU A 79 -14.03 -12.70 -4.90
N ILE A 80 -13.03 -12.25 -5.66
CA ILE A 80 -11.89 -13.06 -6.11
C ILE A 80 -10.66 -12.60 -5.33
N LEU A 81 -10.29 -13.31 -4.25
CA LEU A 81 -9.16 -12.95 -3.39
C LEU A 81 -7.94 -13.85 -3.63
N LEU A 82 -6.78 -13.24 -3.76
CA LEU A 82 -5.45 -13.83 -3.80
C LEU A 82 -4.75 -13.54 -2.49
N GLU A 83 -4.39 -14.57 -1.74
CA GLU A 83 -3.55 -14.44 -0.55
C GLU A 83 -2.08 -14.50 -0.94
N GLY A 84 -1.33 -13.47 -0.60
CA GLY A 84 0.07 -13.31 -0.95
C GLY A 84 0.98 -13.18 0.26
N SER A 85 2.20 -13.71 0.18
CA SER A 85 3.28 -13.40 1.12
C SER A 85 4.53 -13.01 0.35
N LEU A 86 5.20 -11.94 0.76
CA LEU A 86 6.43 -11.44 0.18
C LEU A 86 7.46 -11.21 1.29
N GLY A 87 8.72 -11.51 0.99
CA GLY A 87 9.79 -11.56 1.98
C GLY A 87 11.16 -11.36 1.35
N ARG A 88 11.86 -10.28 1.71
CA ARG A 88 13.30 -10.10 1.46
C ARG A 88 14.02 -10.23 2.80
N ASP A 89 15.16 -10.91 2.83
CA ASP A 89 15.94 -11.23 4.04
C ASP A 89 15.98 -10.03 5.02
N GLY A 90 15.19 -10.14 6.09
CA GLY A 90 15.14 -9.21 7.22
C GLY A 90 14.32 -7.93 7.03
N SER A 91 14.30 -7.29 5.85
CA SER A 91 13.85 -5.89 5.74
C SER A 91 12.41 -5.69 5.26
N LEU A 92 11.89 -6.58 4.42
CA LEU A 92 10.59 -6.38 3.79
C LEU A 92 9.76 -7.63 3.95
N ARG A 93 8.66 -7.52 4.72
CA ARG A 93 7.70 -8.60 4.95
C ARG A 93 6.32 -8.08 4.65
N GLY A 94 5.55 -8.83 3.88
CA GLY A 94 4.18 -8.51 3.58
C GLY A 94 3.36 -9.77 3.48
N GLU A 95 2.20 -9.80 4.10
CA GLU A 95 1.18 -10.82 3.87
C GLU A 95 -0.16 -10.13 3.72
N GLY A 96 -1.07 -10.69 2.92
CA GLY A 96 -2.37 -10.06 2.77
C GLY A 96 -3.19 -10.68 1.66
N ARG A 97 -4.44 -10.24 1.57
CA ARG A 97 -5.35 -10.69 0.53
C ARG A 97 -5.66 -9.52 -0.38
N ALA A 98 -5.60 -9.76 -1.69
CA ALA A 98 -5.93 -8.80 -2.71
C ALA A 98 -6.90 -9.37 -3.73
N GLY A 99 -7.81 -8.58 -4.24
CA GLY A 99 -8.83 -9.09 -5.13
C GLY A 99 -9.67 -8.04 -5.82
N ILE A 100 -10.66 -8.53 -6.55
CA ILE A 100 -11.68 -7.73 -7.22
C ILE A 100 -13.06 -8.29 -6.94
N ASP A 101 -14.08 -7.43 -6.85
CA ASP A 101 -15.49 -7.85 -6.81
C ASP A 101 -16.09 -7.94 -8.21
N LEU A 102 -17.31 -8.49 -8.29
CA LEU A 102 -18.08 -8.63 -9.53
C LEU A 102 -18.37 -7.29 -10.26
N ILE A 103 -18.25 -6.16 -9.55
CA ILE A 103 -18.52 -4.81 -10.06
C ILE A 103 -17.20 -4.09 -10.41
N GLY A 104 -16.05 -4.76 -10.22
CA GLY A 104 -14.73 -4.24 -10.52
C GLY A 104 -14.10 -3.40 -9.41
N ALA A 105 -14.64 -3.43 -8.18
CA ALA A 105 -13.99 -2.79 -7.06
C ALA A 105 -12.74 -3.57 -6.65
N LEU A 106 -11.64 -2.87 -6.40
CA LEU A 106 -10.42 -3.45 -5.86
C LEU A 106 -10.58 -3.66 -4.35
N LEU A 107 -10.29 -4.86 -3.88
CA LEU A 107 -10.35 -5.24 -2.46
C LEU A 107 -8.97 -5.63 -1.96
N LEU A 108 -8.61 -5.10 -0.80
CA LEU A 108 -7.48 -5.52 0.01
C LEU A 108 -7.99 -5.84 1.41
N ASP A 109 -7.59 -6.99 1.96
CA ASP A 109 -8.06 -7.47 3.26
C ASP A 109 -6.90 -8.07 4.05
N GLY A 110 -6.76 -7.63 5.30
CA GLY A 110 -5.73 -8.08 6.23
C GLY A 110 -4.31 -7.96 5.68
N VAL A 111 -4.01 -6.88 4.95
CA VAL A 111 -2.66 -6.66 4.41
C VAL A 111 -1.77 -6.14 5.53
N ARG A 112 -0.84 -6.96 5.97
CA ARG A 112 0.15 -6.66 6.99
C ARG A 112 1.51 -6.57 6.37
N GLY A 113 2.34 -5.66 6.86
CA GLY A 113 3.72 -5.66 6.46
C GLY A 113 4.56 -4.64 7.20
N GLY A 114 5.85 -4.74 6.92
CA GLY A 114 6.82 -3.76 7.37
C GLY A 114 7.94 -3.59 6.35
N PHE A 115 8.45 -2.37 6.28
CA PHE A 115 9.56 -1.98 5.44
C PHE A 115 10.30 -0.80 6.07
N PRO A 116 11.59 -0.63 5.79
CA PRO A 116 12.34 0.53 6.26
C PRO A 116 11.96 1.77 5.42
N LEU A 117 11.84 2.93 6.07
CA LEU A 117 11.39 4.16 5.43
C LEU A 117 12.32 4.63 4.29
N ARG A 118 13.61 4.29 4.38
CA ARG A 118 14.64 4.53 3.36
C ARG A 118 14.29 3.94 1.97
N ASP A 119 13.49 2.88 1.97
CA ASP A 119 13.07 2.19 0.76
C ASP A 119 11.87 2.94 0.13
N LEU A 120 10.97 3.52 0.94
CA LEU A 120 9.83 4.33 0.45
C LEU A 120 10.26 5.64 -0.21
N SER A 121 11.31 6.31 0.27
CA SER A 121 11.76 7.59 -0.31
C SER A 121 12.20 7.46 -1.77
N ARG A 122 12.44 6.23 -2.25
CA ARG A 122 12.72 5.94 -3.67
C ARG A 122 11.44 5.79 -4.51
N LEU A 123 10.32 5.47 -3.87
CA LEU A 123 9.03 5.18 -4.51
C LEU A 123 8.12 6.39 -4.59
N THR A 124 8.23 7.32 -3.64
CA THR A 124 7.37 8.50 -3.59
C THR A 124 8.13 9.76 -3.21
N PRO A 125 7.88 10.88 -3.89
CA PRO A 125 8.42 12.19 -3.50
C PRO A 125 7.82 12.70 -2.18
N LEU A 126 6.76 12.06 -1.66
CA LEU A 126 6.12 12.43 -0.39
C LEU A 126 7.02 12.19 0.83
N VAL A 127 8.00 11.29 0.73
CA VAL A 127 8.93 10.98 1.82
C VAL A 127 10.25 11.67 1.53
N PRO A 128 10.63 12.71 2.31
CA PRO A 128 11.91 13.38 2.16
C PRO A 128 13.10 12.40 2.22
N THR A 129 14.11 12.67 1.40
CA THR A 129 15.37 11.93 1.46
C THR A 129 16.08 12.19 2.79
N GLY A 130 16.72 11.15 3.34
CA GLY A 130 17.44 11.23 4.61
C GLY A 130 16.59 10.94 5.85
N LEU A 131 15.30 10.62 5.70
CA LEU A 131 14.53 10.04 6.79
C LEU A 131 14.81 8.54 6.92
N GLU A 132 15.19 8.12 8.11
CA GLU A 132 15.39 6.72 8.46
C GLU A 132 14.39 6.30 9.54
N GLY A 133 13.92 5.05 9.48
CA GLY A 133 12.95 4.51 10.42
C GLY A 133 12.35 3.21 9.88
N GLU A 134 11.51 2.57 10.68
CA GLU A 134 10.79 1.36 10.29
C GLU A 134 9.28 1.60 10.33
N VAL A 135 8.61 1.32 9.21
CA VAL A 135 7.15 1.33 9.15
C VAL A 135 6.68 -0.11 9.30
N ALA A 136 5.78 -0.34 10.25
CA ALA A 136 5.08 -1.60 10.40
C ALA A 136 3.59 -1.35 10.57
N GLY A 137 2.74 -2.05 9.84
CA GLY A 137 1.31 -1.78 9.89
C GLY A 137 0.45 -2.86 9.25
N GLU A 138 -0.84 -2.62 9.36
CA GLU A 138 -1.91 -3.45 8.82
C GLU A 138 -3.00 -2.58 8.19
N ILE A 139 -3.34 -2.88 6.95
CA ILE A 139 -4.59 -2.46 6.33
C ILE A 139 -5.58 -3.60 6.59
N ARG A 140 -6.52 -3.36 7.51
CA ARG A 140 -7.56 -4.34 7.85
C ARG A 140 -8.49 -4.54 6.66
N ARG A 141 -8.93 -3.46 6.03
CA ARG A 141 -9.79 -3.52 4.85
C ARG A 141 -9.63 -2.28 3.99
N LEU A 142 -9.51 -2.46 2.69
CA LEU A 142 -9.50 -1.40 1.70
C LEU A 142 -10.35 -1.84 0.51
N GLU A 143 -11.36 -1.05 0.17
CA GLU A 143 -12.23 -1.21 -0.98
C GLU A 143 -12.22 0.08 -1.79
N VAL A 144 -11.73 -0.02 -3.02
CA VAL A 144 -11.64 1.11 -3.95
C VAL A 144 -12.51 0.83 -5.16
N THR A 145 -13.31 1.82 -5.53
CA THR A 145 -14.17 1.77 -6.73
C THR A 145 -13.75 2.90 -7.68
N SER A 146 -14.27 2.90 -8.90
CA SER A 146 -14.09 4.02 -9.84
C SER A 146 -14.64 5.36 -9.34
N ARG A 147 -15.44 5.37 -8.25
CA ARG A 147 -16.04 6.58 -7.67
C ARG A 147 -15.35 7.08 -6.40
N GLY A 148 -14.43 6.32 -5.83
CA GLY A 148 -13.80 6.67 -4.55
C GLY A 148 -13.39 5.47 -3.70
N PHE A 149 -12.82 5.79 -2.55
CA PHE A 149 -12.62 4.85 -1.45
C PHE A 149 -13.98 4.53 -0.83
N ARG A 150 -14.43 3.28 -0.93
CA ARG A 150 -15.69 2.81 -0.32
C ARG A 150 -15.49 2.44 1.14
N ARG A 151 -14.30 1.92 1.45
CA ARG A 151 -13.91 1.52 2.80
C ARG A 151 -12.39 1.55 2.88
N LEU A 152 -11.84 2.19 3.88
CA LEU A 152 -10.42 2.14 4.21
C LEU A 152 -10.33 2.08 5.73
N THR A 153 -9.66 1.06 6.24
CA THR A 153 -9.40 0.93 7.67
C THR A 153 -8.05 0.27 7.84
N GLY A 154 -7.14 0.97 8.50
CA GLY A 154 -5.80 0.46 8.75
C GLY A 154 -5.09 1.26 9.82
N GLU A 155 -4.05 0.66 10.37
CA GLU A 155 -3.19 1.26 11.38
C GLU A 155 -1.75 0.89 11.07
N ALA A 156 -0.85 1.85 11.14
CA ALA A 156 0.58 1.64 11.03
C ALA A 156 1.31 2.41 12.12
N THR A 157 2.51 1.94 12.44
CA THR A 157 3.42 2.57 13.38
C THR A 157 4.74 2.80 12.68
N LEU A 158 5.18 4.05 12.69
CA LEU A 158 6.53 4.44 12.29
C LEU A 158 7.38 4.50 13.54
N SER A 159 8.36 3.62 13.64
CA SER A 159 9.23 3.50 14.81
C SER A 159 10.62 4.04 14.51
N GLY A 160 11.21 4.73 15.49
CA GLY A 160 12.61 5.17 15.43
C GLY A 160 12.89 6.10 14.25
N LEU A 161 11.97 7.02 13.96
CA LEU A 161 12.18 8.04 12.94
C LEU A 161 13.38 8.91 13.33
N THR A 162 14.35 8.99 12.44
CA THR A 162 15.52 9.84 12.59
C THR A 162 15.79 10.58 11.28
N LEU A 163 16.29 11.80 11.38
CA LEU A 163 16.94 12.49 10.26
C LEU A 163 18.40 12.05 10.24
N GLY A 164 18.79 11.42 9.14
CA GLY A 164 20.14 10.91 8.92
C GLY A 164 21.22 12.01 8.85
N PRO A 165 22.46 11.63 8.52
CA PRO A 165 23.57 12.56 8.41
C PRO A 165 23.28 13.68 7.39
N PRO A 166 23.71 14.93 7.65
CA PRO A 166 24.63 15.36 8.71
C PRO A 166 23.98 15.69 10.06
N LEU A 167 22.64 15.74 10.16
CA LEU A 167 21.98 16.27 11.36
C LEU A 167 21.87 15.24 12.49
N SER A 168 21.64 13.96 12.15
CA SER A 168 21.53 12.83 13.08
C SER A 168 20.59 13.14 14.25
N LEU A 169 19.34 13.46 13.94
CA LEU A 169 18.34 13.92 14.90
C LEU A 169 17.23 12.88 15.07
N ALA A 170 16.95 12.47 16.30
CA ALA A 170 15.82 11.58 16.59
C ALA A 170 14.51 12.36 16.62
N LEU A 171 13.57 11.99 15.74
CA LEU A 171 12.23 12.57 15.68
C LEU A 171 11.22 11.76 16.51
N GLY A 172 11.51 10.47 16.75
CA GLY A 172 10.72 9.60 17.62
C GLY A 172 9.84 8.61 16.86
N SER A 173 8.72 8.20 17.44
CA SER A 173 7.78 7.25 16.85
C SER A 173 6.40 7.89 16.62
N PHE A 174 5.69 7.43 15.59
CA PHE A 174 4.43 8.00 15.17
C PHE A 174 3.42 6.89 14.87
N ARG A 175 2.16 7.15 15.20
CA ARG A 175 1.03 6.33 14.80
C ARG A 175 0.40 6.93 13.56
N ILE A 176 0.09 6.07 12.62
CA ILE A 176 -0.60 6.40 11.38
C ILE A 176 -1.91 5.63 11.38
N THR A 177 -3.02 6.33 11.28
CA THR A 177 -4.36 5.72 11.17
C THR A 177 -4.91 6.03 9.79
N LEU A 178 -5.36 4.99 9.09
CA LEU A 178 -6.00 5.11 7.78
C LEU A 178 -7.51 4.90 7.96
N SER A 179 -8.28 5.85 7.46
CA SER A 179 -9.75 5.79 7.39
C SER A 179 -10.23 6.32 6.05
N ASP A 180 -11.46 6.02 5.66
CA ASP A 180 -12.13 6.73 4.58
C ASP A 180 -13.09 7.78 5.14
N GLU A 181 -13.22 8.91 4.44
CA GLU A 181 -14.25 9.91 4.73
C GLU A 181 -14.75 10.50 3.40
N ALA A 182 -16.07 10.48 3.19
CA ALA A 182 -16.71 11.03 2.00
C ALA A 182 -16.12 10.58 0.63
N GLY A 183 -15.57 9.36 0.55
CA GLY A 183 -14.96 8.82 -0.67
C GLY A 183 -13.47 9.13 -0.84
N GLU A 184 -12.87 9.84 0.12
CA GLU A 184 -11.45 10.18 0.17
C GLU A 184 -10.71 9.33 1.21
N ALA A 185 -9.42 9.06 0.98
CA ALA A 185 -8.56 8.40 1.95
C ALA A 185 -8.02 9.43 2.94
N MET A 186 -8.39 9.26 4.21
CA MET A 186 -7.87 10.04 5.33
C MET A 186 -6.73 9.29 6.00
N VAL A 187 -5.59 9.95 6.13
CA VAL A 187 -4.41 9.43 6.81
C VAL A 187 -4.05 10.39 7.94
N ARG A 188 -4.33 9.98 9.18
CA ARG A 188 -3.99 10.75 10.38
C ARG A 188 -2.66 10.27 10.95
N MET A 189 -1.75 11.20 11.18
CA MET A 189 -0.43 10.98 11.76
C MET A 189 -0.38 11.68 13.11
N ALA A 190 -0.06 10.93 14.16
CA ALA A 190 0.06 11.45 15.53
C ALA A 190 1.34 10.91 16.18
N ASP A 191 2.02 11.72 17.00
CA ASP A 191 3.19 11.25 17.73
C ASP A 191 2.85 10.25 18.85
N LEU A 192 3.79 9.35 19.13
CA LEU A 192 3.74 8.38 20.23
C LEU A 192 4.71 8.78 21.34
N ALA A 193 4.42 9.90 22.01
CA ALA A 193 5.26 10.48 23.07
C ALA A 193 6.70 10.75 22.60
N SER A 194 6.80 11.40 21.44
CA SER A 194 8.06 11.68 20.76
C SER A 194 8.63 13.06 21.09
N PRO A 195 9.95 13.29 20.89
CA PRO A 195 10.53 14.64 20.99
C PRO A 195 9.87 15.63 20.03
N LEU A 196 9.49 15.15 18.84
CA LEU A 196 8.67 15.89 17.89
C LEU A 196 7.17 15.69 18.19
N ASP A 197 6.47 16.79 18.41
CA ASP A 197 5.02 16.84 18.54
C ASP A 197 4.42 16.99 17.13
N LEU A 198 3.66 16.00 16.66
CA LEU A 198 3.11 15.99 15.31
C LEU A 198 1.65 15.55 15.38
N ASP A 199 0.77 16.40 14.88
CA ASP A 199 -0.63 16.06 14.60
C ASP A 199 -0.97 16.56 13.19
N ALA A 200 -1.08 15.64 12.25
CA ALA A 200 -1.36 15.97 10.86
C ALA A 200 -2.37 14.99 10.25
N THR A 201 -3.19 15.49 9.35
CA THR A 201 -4.18 14.73 8.59
C THR A 201 -3.96 14.99 7.11
N LEU A 202 -3.79 13.92 6.34
CA LEU A 202 -3.63 13.91 4.90
C LEU A 202 -4.89 13.32 4.26
N ALA A 203 -5.60 14.14 3.50
CA ALA A 203 -6.71 13.74 2.66
C ALA A 203 -6.21 13.48 1.23
N ILE A 204 -6.55 12.33 0.65
CA ILE A 204 -6.18 11.95 -0.72
C ILE A 204 -7.42 11.51 -1.50
N ASN A 205 -7.63 12.10 -2.67
CA ASN A 205 -8.67 11.71 -3.61
C ASN A 205 -8.09 10.78 -4.70
N LEU A 206 -8.95 10.01 -5.38
CA LEU A 206 -8.57 9.17 -6.52
C LEU A 206 -8.01 9.96 -7.70
N ASP A 207 -8.39 11.23 -7.84
CA ASP A 207 -7.79 12.14 -8.83
C ASP A 207 -6.33 12.50 -8.52
N GLY A 208 -5.77 11.97 -7.44
CA GLY A 208 -4.41 12.25 -6.98
C GLY A 208 -4.23 13.60 -6.29
N ARG A 209 -5.31 14.39 -6.18
CA ARG A 209 -5.32 15.61 -5.36
C ARG A 209 -5.19 15.22 -3.89
N TYR A 210 -4.30 15.92 -3.19
CA TYR A 210 -4.09 15.71 -1.76
C TYR A 210 -4.07 17.04 -1.01
N ARG A 211 -4.50 16.99 0.25
CA ARG A 211 -4.44 18.09 1.21
C ARG A 211 -3.88 17.55 2.52
N LEU A 212 -2.73 18.06 2.92
CA LEU A 212 -2.13 17.84 4.23
C LEU A 212 -2.42 19.07 5.10
N GLU A 213 -3.06 18.85 6.23
CA GLU A 213 -3.30 19.87 7.25
C GLU A 213 -2.85 19.35 8.61
N GLY A 214 -2.16 20.18 9.39
CA GLY A 214 -1.69 19.76 10.70
C GLY A 214 -0.91 20.82 11.42
N ALA A 215 -0.27 20.40 12.50
CA ALA A 215 0.64 21.22 13.28
C ALA A 215 1.83 20.40 13.73
N ILE A 216 3.00 21.03 13.75
CA ILE A 216 4.26 20.44 14.19
C ILE A 216 4.88 21.30 15.30
N GLY A 217 5.44 20.67 16.32
CA GLY A 217 6.05 21.34 17.46
C GLY A 217 7.18 20.53 18.07
N SER A 218 7.78 21.09 19.13
CA SER A 218 8.80 20.40 19.94
C SER A 218 8.23 20.14 21.32
N ARG A 219 8.27 18.88 21.77
CA ARG A 219 7.89 18.52 23.15
C ARG A 219 9.07 18.68 24.10
N GLU A 220 10.28 18.29 23.67
CA GLU A 220 11.49 18.54 24.44
C GLU A 220 12.00 19.97 24.21
N GLN A 221 11.91 20.78 25.26
CA GLN A 221 12.57 22.08 25.35
C GLN A 221 14.04 21.85 25.69
N GLY A 222 14.89 21.57 24.68
CA GLY A 222 16.33 21.35 24.92
C GLY A 222 17.14 21.03 23.67
N ASP A 223 16.53 20.44 22.63
CA ASP A 223 17.25 20.18 21.39
C ASP A 223 17.25 21.42 20.48
N ASN A 224 18.33 22.19 20.57
CA ASN A 224 18.55 23.39 19.75
C ASN A 224 18.54 23.10 18.23
N ARG A 225 18.80 21.85 17.81
CA ARG A 225 18.76 21.46 16.39
C ARG A 225 17.32 21.29 15.93
N LEU A 226 16.51 20.60 16.72
CA LEU A 226 15.07 20.46 16.44
C LEU A 226 14.37 21.82 16.40
N ALA A 227 14.65 22.70 17.37
CA ALA A 227 14.13 24.06 17.38
C ALA A 227 14.56 24.88 16.15
N SER A 228 15.76 24.64 15.62
CA SER A 228 16.26 25.33 14.42
C SER A 228 15.57 24.83 13.14
N LEU A 229 15.33 23.51 13.01
CA LEU A 229 14.55 22.95 11.91
C LEU A 229 13.11 23.48 11.90
N LEU A 230 12.48 23.53 13.06
CA LEU A 230 11.12 24.03 13.19
C LEU A 230 11.04 25.50 12.75
N ARG A 231 12.01 26.33 13.14
CA ARG A 231 12.09 27.73 12.65
C ARG A 231 12.25 27.84 11.14
N MET A 232 12.91 26.87 10.49
CA MET A 232 12.99 26.82 9.03
C MET A 232 11.68 26.36 8.39
N ALA A 233 10.91 25.50 9.06
CA ALA A 233 9.62 25.01 8.58
C ALA A 233 8.53 26.09 8.61
N GLY A 234 8.60 27.03 9.55
CA GLY A 234 7.68 28.17 9.59
C GLY A 234 7.69 28.93 10.92
N GLN A 235 6.76 29.89 11.03
CA GLN A 235 6.53 30.62 12.27
C GLN A 235 5.55 29.85 13.17
N ALA A 236 5.84 29.77 14.46
CA ALA A 236 4.95 29.18 15.44
C ALA A 236 3.70 30.06 15.62
N GLY A 237 2.53 29.42 15.70
CA GLY A 237 1.25 30.03 16.04
C GLY A 237 1.14 30.37 17.52
N ALA A 238 -0.05 30.83 17.92
CA ALA A 238 -0.34 31.25 19.30
C ALA A 238 -0.22 30.10 20.34
N ASP A 239 -0.30 28.86 19.89
CA ASP A 239 -0.16 27.63 20.69
C ASP A 239 1.28 27.10 20.74
N GLY A 240 2.24 27.80 20.12
CA GLY A 240 3.64 27.38 20.04
C GLY A 240 3.91 26.28 19.01
N ARG A 241 2.89 25.84 18.27
CA ARG A 241 3.02 24.87 17.17
C ARG A 241 3.05 25.59 15.83
N ILE A 242 3.76 25.04 14.86
CA ILE A 242 3.82 25.58 13.50
C ILE A 242 2.72 24.92 12.68
N PRO A 243 1.77 25.70 12.12
CA PRO A 243 0.73 25.14 11.27
C PRO A 243 1.35 24.65 9.96
N LEU A 244 0.95 23.46 9.53
CA LEU A 244 1.32 22.83 8.27
C LEU A 244 0.09 22.79 7.38
N ARG A 245 0.21 23.39 6.19
CA ARG A 245 -0.80 23.26 5.15
C ARG A 245 -0.12 23.09 3.80
N LEU A 246 -0.31 21.93 3.20
CA LEU A 246 0.23 21.60 1.89
C LEU A 246 -0.89 21.03 1.03
N GLU A 247 -1.05 21.56 -0.17
CA GLU A 247 -2.00 21.08 -1.15
C GLU A 247 -1.25 20.79 -2.45
N GLY A 248 -1.61 19.71 -3.13
CA GLY A 248 -0.94 19.34 -4.37
C GLY A 248 -1.67 18.25 -5.13
N SER A 249 -1.04 17.78 -6.21
CA SER A 249 -1.50 16.63 -6.98
C SER A 249 -0.36 15.64 -7.17
N LEU A 250 -0.70 14.36 -7.11
CA LEU A 250 0.17 13.23 -7.38
C LEU A 250 -0.37 12.49 -8.59
N ALA A 251 0.54 12.08 -9.49
CA ALA A 251 0.18 11.11 -10.51
C ALA A 251 0.03 9.74 -9.84
N LEU A 252 -1.19 9.40 -9.44
CA LEU A 252 -1.48 8.04 -9.01
C LEU A 252 -1.53 7.14 -10.25
N PRO A 253 -0.87 5.97 -10.26
CA PRO A 253 -1.15 4.94 -11.25
C PRO A 253 -2.56 4.40 -10.96
N VAL A 254 -3.56 5.01 -11.58
CA VAL A 254 -4.95 4.54 -11.52
C VAL A 254 -5.07 3.31 -12.43
N PRO A 255 -5.70 2.20 -11.98
CA PRO A 255 -5.98 1.05 -12.84
C PRO A 255 -7.02 1.36 -13.93
#